data_AF-A0A8J3ABH6-F1
#
_entry.id   AF-A0A8J3ABH6-F1
#
_cell.length_a   1.000
_cell.length_b   1.000
_cell.length_c   1.000
_cell.angle_alpha   90.00
_cell.angle_beta   90.00
_cell.angle_gamma   90.00
#
_symmetry.space_group_name_H-M   'P 1'
#
loop_
_entity.id
_entity.type
_entity.pdbx_description
1 polymer ?
#
loop_
_entity_poly.entity_id
_entity_poly.type
_entity_poly.pdbx_seq_one_letter_code
_entity_poly.pdbx_strand_id
1 'polypeptide(L)'
;MSRAKRVPLPREVQTVAVDGFTHGGEGVARLEGKAVFVPGALPGETVALRVVDDRKRWARAELVEVVTPGPGRASADHPQRHRCGGCDLEHVTPAGQLRLKTRVVREQLERLGSMSEPPVADAREVGPATGYRNRARFHVAPDTGRLGFFLPGSHDLLPAEGCTALSPDVVEIAHAVAPTSAAEVTVRAHGATRAVVLTPGPGGLDLPDGDFSLLLEQPDGAVVTMRGDGVLTEAVAGHRFRFDATSFFQNNSAGAAALVDTVVDAVAPVDAPLVWDLYAGVGLLSLPLAAAGAEVVAVEGHESAAEWSRRNAADAGQALTVVHEPVHRFLRAARRGEGPSDPPDVVVLDPPRTGAGEDVVDALVAAAPATIVYVACDPAALARDARALVAGGYRLERAVPLDLFPMTHHVETVATFTR
;
A
#
# COMPACT_ATOMS: atom_id res chain seq x y z
N MET A 1 29.89 -18.81 -29.84
CA MET A 1 29.33 -17.46 -29.67
C MET A 1 30.20 -16.69 -28.69
N SER A 2 30.90 -15.65 -29.17
CA SER A 2 31.78 -14.80 -28.37
C SER A 2 30.99 -14.13 -27.23
N ARG A 3 31.42 -14.29 -25.97
CA ARG A 3 30.90 -13.48 -24.86
C ARG A 3 31.31 -12.05 -25.15
N ALA A 4 30.37 -11.20 -25.58
CA ALA A 4 30.59 -9.77 -25.72
C ALA A 4 31.29 -9.24 -24.45
N LYS A 5 32.46 -8.64 -24.64
CA LYS A 5 33.29 -8.13 -23.55
C LYS A 5 32.49 -7.06 -22.82
N ARG A 6 32.26 -7.24 -21.52
CA ARG A 6 31.52 -6.27 -20.69
C ARG A 6 32.26 -4.93 -20.77
N VAL A 7 31.58 -3.90 -21.26
CA VAL A 7 32.05 -2.51 -21.19
C VAL A 7 31.54 -1.93 -19.86
N PRO A 8 32.43 -1.56 -18.92
CA PRO A 8 32.03 -0.87 -17.69
C PRO A 8 31.51 0.52 -18.02
N LEU A 9 30.46 0.96 -17.32
CA LEU A 9 29.96 2.33 -17.48
C LEU A 9 30.96 3.36 -16.92
N PRO A 10 30.96 4.61 -17.45
CA PRO A 10 31.78 5.68 -16.92
C PRO A 10 31.41 5.99 -15.45
N ARG A 11 32.43 6.21 -14.61
CA ARG A 11 32.25 6.68 -13.22
C ARG A 11 32.28 8.20 -13.09
N GLU A 12 32.68 8.89 -14.14
CA GLU A 12 32.63 10.35 -14.23
C GLU A 12 31.18 10.82 -14.40
N VAL A 13 30.94 12.10 -14.14
CA VAL A 13 29.60 12.68 -14.30
C VAL A 13 29.20 12.64 -15.79
N GLN A 14 28.02 12.11 -16.07
CA GLN A 14 27.44 12.01 -17.42
C GLN A 14 26.16 12.81 -17.48
N THR A 15 25.94 13.56 -18.57
CA THR A 15 24.67 14.25 -18.84
C THR A 15 23.80 13.39 -19.75
N VAL A 16 22.60 13.02 -19.30
CA VAL A 16 21.71 12.09 -20.02
C VAL A 16 20.25 12.52 -19.95
N ALA A 17 19.48 12.11 -20.95
CA ALA A 17 18.03 12.18 -20.91
C ALA A 17 17.42 11.04 -20.06
N VAL A 18 16.32 11.34 -19.39
CA VAL A 18 15.54 10.40 -18.58
C VAL A 18 14.17 10.24 -19.21
N ASP A 19 13.82 9.02 -19.63
CA ASP A 19 12.56 8.75 -20.35
C ASP A 19 11.65 7.79 -19.62
N GLY A 20 12.22 6.85 -18.86
CA GLY A 20 11.48 5.83 -18.13
C GLY A 20 11.27 6.19 -16.66
N PHE A 21 10.35 5.46 -16.03
CA PHE A 21 10.09 5.57 -14.60
C PHE A 21 9.77 4.18 -14.04
N THR A 22 10.35 3.84 -12.91
CA THR A 22 10.08 2.55 -12.26
C THR A 22 8.84 2.63 -11.38
N HIS A 23 8.26 1.47 -11.06
CA HIS A 23 7.26 1.38 -9.99
C HIS A 23 7.83 1.91 -8.66
N GLY A 24 9.12 1.73 -8.38
CA GLY A 24 9.79 2.18 -7.16
C GLY A 24 10.19 3.66 -7.14
N GLY A 25 9.59 4.52 -7.98
CA GLY A 25 9.80 5.96 -7.91
C GLY A 25 11.13 6.47 -8.51
N GLU A 26 11.84 5.65 -9.29
CA GLU A 26 13.14 6.03 -9.87
C GLU A 26 13.01 6.39 -11.35
N GLY A 27 13.68 7.47 -11.76
CA GLY A 27 13.90 7.76 -13.17
C GLY A 27 14.78 6.71 -13.83
N VAL A 28 14.52 6.42 -15.10
CA VAL A 28 15.30 5.46 -15.90
C VAL A 28 15.91 6.16 -17.11
N ALA A 29 17.23 6.24 -17.12
CA ALA A 29 18.03 6.68 -18.26
C ALA A 29 18.64 5.47 -18.99
N ARG A 30 19.25 5.73 -20.16
CA ARG A 30 20.08 4.76 -20.86
C ARG A 30 21.49 5.30 -21.08
N LEU A 31 22.49 4.54 -20.64
CA LEU A 31 23.90 4.75 -20.96
C LEU A 31 24.42 3.52 -21.68
N GLU A 32 25.01 3.69 -22.86
CA GLU A 32 25.57 2.60 -23.68
C GLU A 32 24.59 1.42 -23.86
N GLY A 33 23.31 1.74 -24.07
CA GLY A 33 22.22 0.76 -24.23
C GLY A 33 21.70 0.11 -22.94
N LYS A 34 22.33 0.38 -21.80
CA LYS A 34 22.00 -0.19 -20.50
C LYS A 34 21.09 0.71 -19.69
N ALA A 35 20.12 0.11 -18.99
CA ALA A 35 19.23 0.84 -18.09
C ALA A 35 20.00 1.32 -16.85
N VAL A 36 19.85 2.61 -16.54
CA VAL A 36 20.45 3.26 -15.36
C VAL A 36 19.33 3.85 -14.52
N PHE A 37 19.19 3.37 -13.29
CA PHE A 37 18.22 3.86 -12.32
C PHE A 37 18.78 5.08 -11.60
N VAL A 38 18.00 6.16 -11.57
CA VAL A 38 18.41 7.47 -11.05
C VAL A 38 17.32 7.96 -10.07
N PRO A 39 17.44 7.65 -8.77
CA PRO A 39 16.54 8.20 -7.75
C PRO A 39 16.48 9.73 -7.83
N GLY A 40 15.27 10.30 -7.74
CA GLY A 40 15.05 11.75 -7.79
C GLY A 40 14.99 12.37 -9.18
N ALA A 41 15.26 11.60 -10.24
CA ALA A 41 15.12 12.04 -11.63
C ALA A 41 13.74 11.68 -12.19
N LEU A 42 13.22 12.51 -13.10
CA LEU A 42 11.88 12.37 -13.67
C LEU A 42 11.93 12.19 -15.19
N PRO A 43 10.93 11.51 -15.79
CA PRO A 43 10.80 11.46 -17.24
C PRO A 43 10.68 12.83 -17.88
N GLY A 44 11.33 13.02 -19.02
CA GLY A 44 11.41 14.29 -19.74
C GLY A 44 12.53 15.22 -19.26
N GLU A 45 13.38 14.76 -18.34
CA GLU A 45 14.52 15.54 -17.84
C GLU A 45 15.81 15.27 -18.58
N THR A 46 16.69 16.27 -18.54
CA THR A 46 18.12 16.07 -18.74
C THR A 46 18.82 16.24 -17.40
N VAL A 47 19.56 15.22 -16.98
CA VAL A 47 20.23 15.18 -15.67
C VAL A 47 21.71 14.89 -15.82
N ALA A 48 22.51 15.49 -14.94
CA ALA A 48 23.88 15.06 -14.68
C ALA A 48 23.84 13.98 -13.60
N LEU A 49 24.42 12.81 -13.87
CA LEU A 49 24.43 11.67 -12.97
C LEU A 49 25.83 11.08 -12.81
N ARG A 50 26.05 10.33 -11.72
CA ARG A 50 27.27 9.57 -11.45
C ARG A 50 26.95 8.13 -11.15
N VAL A 51 27.50 7.17 -11.91
CA VAL A 51 27.26 5.74 -11.67
C VAL A 51 27.93 5.30 -10.36
N VAL A 52 27.13 4.74 -9.45
CA VAL A 52 27.58 4.25 -8.13
C VAL A 52 27.56 2.73 -8.01
N ASP A 53 26.69 2.04 -8.76
CA ASP A 53 26.66 0.58 -8.86
C ASP A 53 26.50 0.13 -10.31
N ASP A 54 27.44 -0.68 -10.80
CA ASP A 54 27.46 -1.17 -12.17
C ASP A 54 27.29 -2.70 -12.19
N ARG A 55 26.08 -3.17 -12.52
CA ARG A 55 25.75 -4.62 -12.62
C ARG A 55 25.82 -5.12 -14.05
N LYS A 56 25.43 -6.38 -14.32
CA LYS A 56 25.53 -6.92 -15.69
C LYS A 56 24.50 -6.32 -16.65
N ARG A 57 23.25 -6.16 -16.22
CA ARG A 57 22.11 -5.76 -17.08
C ARG A 57 21.58 -4.36 -16.79
N TRP A 58 21.92 -3.81 -15.63
CA TRP A 58 21.46 -2.52 -15.15
C TRP A 58 22.55 -1.85 -14.31
N ALA A 59 22.40 -0.57 -14.06
CA ALA A 59 23.24 0.20 -13.15
C ALA A 59 22.38 1.14 -12.31
N ARG A 60 22.92 1.63 -11.19
CA ARG A 60 22.33 2.69 -10.37
C ARG A 60 23.28 3.87 -10.33
N ALA A 61 22.72 5.07 -10.41
CA ALA A 61 23.45 6.31 -10.37
C ALA A 61 22.89 7.29 -9.34
N GLU A 62 23.76 8.12 -8.79
CA GLU A 62 23.43 9.30 -8.01
C GLU A 62 23.04 10.44 -8.96
N LEU A 63 21.93 11.13 -8.67
CA LEU A 63 21.57 12.38 -9.33
C LEU A 63 22.48 13.50 -8.82
N VAL A 64 23.33 14.05 -9.67
CA VAL A 64 24.25 15.15 -9.32
C VAL A 64 23.56 16.50 -9.53
N GLU A 65 22.90 16.68 -10.67
CA GLU A 65 22.23 17.93 -11.02
C GLU A 65 21.07 17.66 -11.99
N VAL A 66 19.99 18.43 -11.86
CA VAL A 66 18.94 18.50 -12.87
C VAL A 66 19.28 19.64 -13.83
N VAL A 67 19.87 19.30 -14.98
CA VAL A 67 20.34 20.27 -15.99
C VAL A 67 19.15 20.94 -16.69
N THR A 68 18.12 20.15 -17.01
CA THR A 68 16.87 20.66 -17.57
C THR A 68 15.69 19.99 -16.86
N PRO A 69 14.90 20.74 -16.08
CA PRO A 69 13.79 20.18 -15.32
C PRO A 69 12.66 19.76 -16.26
N GLY A 70 11.98 18.67 -15.86
CA GLY A 70 10.92 18.04 -16.64
C GLY A 70 9.54 18.48 -16.17
N PRO A 71 8.48 18.08 -16.90
CA PRO A 71 7.12 18.45 -16.57
C PRO A 71 6.70 17.87 -15.21
N GLY A 72 6.53 18.74 -14.22
CA GLY A 72 6.05 18.38 -12.90
C GLY A 72 7.11 18.26 -11.82
N ARG A 73 8.36 18.67 -12.05
CA ARG A 73 9.33 18.92 -10.97
C ARG A 73 8.85 20.09 -10.09
N ALA A 74 8.80 19.89 -8.78
CA ALA A 74 8.46 20.94 -7.81
C ALA A 74 9.69 21.78 -7.44
N SER A 75 9.48 23.06 -7.08
CA SER A 75 10.53 23.99 -6.64
C SER A 75 11.25 23.53 -5.36
N ALA A 76 12.50 23.96 -5.16
CA ALA A 76 13.43 23.40 -4.18
C ALA A 76 13.07 23.57 -2.69
N ASP A 77 11.97 24.24 -2.33
CA ASP A 77 11.78 24.85 -1.00
C ASP A 77 11.13 23.95 0.07
N HIS A 78 11.08 22.63 -0.10
CA HIS A 78 10.54 21.73 0.95
C HIS A 78 11.62 21.38 2.00
N PRO A 79 11.43 21.67 3.31
CA PRO A 79 12.47 21.56 4.35
C PRO A 79 13.05 20.16 4.60
N GLN A 80 12.36 19.09 4.16
CA GLN A 80 12.78 17.69 4.36
C GLN A 80 13.23 16.97 3.08
N ARG A 81 13.39 17.71 1.97
CA ARG A 81 13.77 17.16 0.67
C ARG A 81 14.99 16.25 0.77
N HIS A 82 14.81 15.01 0.31
CA HIS A 82 15.85 14.00 0.12
C HIS A 82 16.51 13.44 1.39
N ARG A 83 15.92 13.64 2.58
CA ARG A 83 16.48 13.07 3.82
C ARG A 83 15.70 11.84 4.29
N CYS A 84 14.37 11.89 4.30
CA CYS A 84 13.56 10.77 4.78
C CYS A 84 13.39 9.68 3.69
N GLY A 85 13.54 8.40 4.06
CA GLY A 85 13.23 7.27 3.18
C GLY A 85 11.73 7.02 2.97
N GLY A 86 10.86 7.80 3.61
CA GLY A 86 9.41 7.65 3.55
C GLY A 86 8.71 8.37 2.41
N CYS A 87 9.30 9.42 1.82
CA CYS A 87 8.66 10.28 0.83
C CYS A 87 9.58 10.48 -0.39
N ASP A 88 9.53 9.57 -1.35
CA ASP A 88 10.43 9.56 -2.50
C ASP A 88 9.97 10.46 -3.66
N LEU A 89 8.74 10.98 -3.65
CA LEU A 89 8.20 11.89 -4.68
C LEU A 89 8.01 13.35 -4.21
N GLU A 90 8.57 13.78 -3.08
CA GLU A 90 8.48 15.19 -2.62
C GLU A 90 9.03 16.20 -3.63
N HIS A 91 9.93 15.76 -4.51
CA HIS A 91 10.51 16.58 -5.57
C HIS A 91 9.57 16.75 -6.78
N VAL A 92 8.36 16.17 -6.73
CA VAL A 92 7.36 16.17 -7.79
C VAL A 92 6.12 16.95 -7.34
N THR A 93 5.61 17.83 -8.20
CA THR A 93 4.32 18.52 -8.01
C THR A 93 3.19 17.50 -7.85
N PRO A 94 2.11 17.83 -7.11
CA PRO A 94 0.96 16.92 -6.93
C PRO A 94 0.41 16.36 -8.24
N ALA A 95 0.15 17.23 -9.22
CA ALA A 95 -0.30 16.82 -10.55
C ALA A 95 0.72 15.93 -11.28
N GLY A 96 2.02 16.13 -11.05
CA GLY A 96 3.07 15.25 -11.57
C GLY A 96 3.04 13.86 -10.94
N GLN A 97 2.77 13.75 -9.64
CA GLN A 97 2.66 12.47 -8.94
C GLN A 97 1.52 11.63 -9.51
N LEU A 98 0.33 12.22 -9.70
CA LEU A 98 -0.82 11.53 -10.30
C LEU A 98 -0.50 11.03 -11.72
N ARG A 99 0.15 11.84 -12.55
CA ARG A 99 0.58 11.43 -13.90
C ARG A 99 1.57 10.26 -13.85
N LEU A 100 2.54 10.30 -12.94
CA LEU A 100 3.53 9.21 -12.79
C LEU A 100 2.86 7.93 -12.29
N LYS A 101 1.96 8.01 -11.31
CA LYS A 101 1.20 6.86 -10.80
C LYS A 101 0.34 6.21 -11.89
N THR A 102 -0.37 7.03 -12.66
CA THR A 102 -1.15 6.59 -13.84
C THR A 102 -0.25 5.86 -14.84
N ARG A 103 0.89 6.47 -15.18
CA ARG A 103 1.87 5.91 -16.12
C ARG A 103 2.43 4.57 -15.63
N VAL A 104 2.78 4.46 -14.35
CA VAL A 104 3.30 3.22 -13.76
C VAL A 104 2.29 2.09 -13.90
N VAL A 105 1.03 2.30 -13.51
CA VAL A 105 -0.02 1.27 -13.62
C VAL A 105 -0.21 0.84 -15.08
N ARG A 106 -0.30 1.81 -16.00
CA ARG A 106 -0.42 1.55 -17.44
C ARG A 106 0.75 0.73 -17.99
N GLU A 107 1.99 1.15 -17.74
CA GLU A 107 3.18 0.45 -18.25
C GLU A 107 3.32 -0.97 -17.67
N GLN A 108 2.92 -1.21 -16.40
CA GLN A 108 2.93 -2.56 -15.83
C GLN A 108 1.90 -3.46 -16.52
N LEU A 109 0.67 -2.99 -16.70
CA LEU A 109 -0.38 -3.74 -17.40
C LEU A 109 -0.03 -4.00 -18.88
N GLU A 110 0.65 -3.07 -19.55
CA GLU A 110 1.14 -3.28 -20.91
C GLU A 110 2.24 -4.35 -20.96
N ARG A 111 3.27 -4.22 -20.11
CA ARG A 111 4.48 -5.05 -20.21
C ARG A 111 4.33 -6.41 -19.55
N LEU A 112 3.86 -6.44 -18.30
CA LEU A 112 3.68 -7.68 -17.52
C LEU A 112 2.31 -8.28 -17.76
N GLY A 113 1.27 -7.43 -17.87
CA GLY A 113 -0.09 -7.84 -18.18
C GLY A 113 -0.27 -8.30 -19.63
N SER A 114 0.66 -7.96 -20.53
CA SER A 114 0.58 -8.25 -21.97
C SER A 114 -0.68 -7.67 -22.63
N MET A 115 -1.20 -6.55 -22.11
CA MET A 115 -2.40 -5.89 -22.59
C MET A 115 -2.03 -4.74 -23.53
N SER A 116 -2.55 -4.74 -24.75
CA SER A 116 -2.44 -3.57 -25.63
C SER A 116 -3.41 -2.48 -25.14
N GLU A 117 -2.90 -1.30 -24.82
CA GLU A 117 -3.70 -0.13 -24.43
C GLU A 117 -4.69 -0.41 -23.28
N PRO A 118 -4.21 -0.81 -22.09
CA PRO A 118 -5.09 -1.15 -20.97
C PRO A 118 -5.95 0.06 -20.55
N PRO A 119 -7.23 -0.13 -20.18
CA PRO A 119 -8.16 0.95 -19.81
C PRO A 119 -7.89 1.48 -18.40
N VAL A 120 -6.73 2.14 -18.24
CA VAL A 120 -6.32 2.81 -17.01
C VAL A 120 -6.86 4.24 -17.00
N ALA A 121 -7.67 4.57 -16.00
CA ALA A 121 -8.12 5.93 -15.74
C ALA A 121 -6.99 6.78 -15.14
N ASP A 122 -7.12 8.10 -15.19
CA ASP A 122 -6.20 8.99 -14.49
C ASP A 122 -6.26 8.74 -12.98
N ALA A 123 -5.08 8.72 -12.35
CA ALA A 123 -4.95 8.55 -10.91
C ALA A 123 -5.70 9.66 -10.17
N ARG A 124 -6.49 9.26 -9.18
CA ARG A 124 -7.28 10.18 -8.36
C ARG A 124 -6.51 10.61 -7.13
N GLU A 125 -6.44 11.91 -6.90
CA GLU A 125 -6.03 12.47 -5.61
C GLU A 125 -7.08 12.12 -4.55
N VAL A 126 -6.64 11.68 -3.37
CA VAL A 126 -7.54 11.33 -2.26
C VAL A 126 -7.08 11.98 -0.96
N GLY A 127 -8.00 12.68 -0.31
CA GLY A 127 -7.74 13.33 0.97
C GLY A 127 -6.67 14.42 0.90
N PRO A 128 -6.13 14.84 2.06
CA PRO A 128 -5.09 15.84 2.12
C PRO A 128 -3.71 15.27 1.74
N ALA A 129 -2.86 16.08 1.12
CA ALA A 129 -1.48 15.72 0.77
C ALA A 129 -0.54 15.56 1.99
N THR A 130 -0.95 16.07 3.15
CA THR A 130 -0.19 16.07 4.41
C THR A 130 -1.12 15.69 5.56
N GLY A 131 -0.56 15.26 6.70
CA GLY A 131 -1.33 14.90 7.90
C GLY A 131 -2.22 13.68 7.74
N TYR A 132 -2.07 12.92 6.65
CA TYR A 132 -2.98 11.82 6.31
C TYR A 132 -2.65 10.53 7.08
N ARG A 133 -1.42 10.37 7.57
CA ARG A 133 -0.91 9.10 8.09
C ARG A 133 -1.27 8.94 9.57
N ASN A 134 -2.26 8.10 9.82
CA ASN A 134 -2.79 7.78 11.16
C ASN A 134 -2.01 6.68 11.92
N ARG A 135 -1.00 6.08 11.26
CA ARG A 135 -0.13 5.04 11.83
C ARG A 135 1.33 5.25 11.43
N ALA A 136 2.22 5.21 12.41
CA ALA A 136 3.67 5.23 12.20
C ALA A 136 4.40 4.25 13.10
N ARG A 137 5.39 3.56 12.56
CA ARG A 137 6.38 2.78 13.30
C ARG A 137 7.67 3.60 13.31
N PHE A 138 8.11 3.98 14.50
CA PHE A 138 9.29 4.77 14.74
C PHE A 138 10.42 3.88 15.24
N HIS A 139 11.62 4.17 14.76
CA HIS A 139 12.85 3.71 15.40
C HIS A 139 13.21 4.66 16.53
N VAL A 140 13.90 4.14 17.54
CA VAL A 140 14.31 4.90 18.71
C VAL A 140 15.82 5.13 18.66
N ALA A 141 16.24 6.38 18.81
CA ALA A 141 17.66 6.74 18.86
C ALA A 141 18.29 6.27 20.18
N PRO A 142 19.28 5.36 20.17
CA PRO A 142 19.80 4.71 21.39
C PRO A 142 20.28 5.69 22.48
N ASP A 143 20.90 6.81 22.08
CA ASP A 143 21.51 7.76 23.02
C ASP A 143 20.52 8.78 23.59
N THR A 144 19.40 9.03 22.89
CA THR A 144 18.48 10.14 23.24
C THR A 144 17.05 9.70 23.50
N GLY A 145 16.69 8.46 23.16
CA GLY A 145 15.32 7.96 23.22
C GLY A 145 14.35 8.65 22.26
N ARG A 146 14.83 9.51 21.35
CA ARG A 146 14.00 10.21 20.37
C ARG A 146 13.51 9.28 19.27
N LEU A 147 12.31 9.58 18.77
CA LEU A 147 11.66 8.84 17.71
C LEU A 147 12.04 9.38 16.34
N GLY A 148 12.20 8.49 15.37
CA GLY A 148 12.49 8.88 14.00
C GLY A 148 12.37 7.76 12.98
N PHE A 149 12.78 8.07 11.76
CA PHE A 149 12.82 7.16 10.63
C PHE A 149 14.26 7.00 10.15
N PHE A 150 14.60 5.85 9.59
CA PHE A 150 15.92 5.69 8.99
C PHE A 150 16.05 6.50 7.69
N LEU A 151 17.24 7.07 7.48
CA LEU A 151 17.64 7.60 6.18
C LEU A 151 17.67 6.46 5.14
N PRO A 152 17.43 6.74 3.85
CA PRO A 152 17.47 5.72 2.80
C PRO A 152 18.77 4.89 2.82
N GLY A 153 18.64 3.57 2.99
CA GLY A 153 19.79 2.65 2.96
C GLY A 153 20.77 2.78 4.13
N SER A 154 20.38 3.43 5.24
CA SER A 154 21.18 3.59 6.44
C SER A 154 20.41 3.16 7.71
N HIS A 155 21.10 3.04 8.84
CA HIS A 155 20.52 3.00 10.18
C HIS A 155 20.62 4.36 10.89
N ASP A 156 21.07 5.39 10.18
CA ASP A 156 21.06 6.76 10.67
C ASP A 156 19.63 7.26 10.80
N LEU A 157 19.30 7.81 11.96
CA LEU A 157 17.95 8.21 12.30
C LEU A 157 17.71 9.69 11.99
N LEU A 158 16.71 9.96 11.15
CA LEU A 158 16.10 11.26 10.96
C LEU A 158 14.99 11.45 12.01
N PRO A 159 15.07 12.47 12.87
CA PRO A 159 14.02 12.74 13.85
C PRO A 159 12.66 12.92 13.17
N ALA A 160 11.60 12.41 13.79
CA ALA A 160 10.24 12.43 13.22
C ALA A 160 9.62 13.84 13.21
N GLU A 161 10.18 14.77 13.99
CA GLU A 161 9.74 16.15 14.08
C GLU A 161 9.75 16.82 12.69
N GLY A 162 8.61 17.38 12.32
CA GLY A 162 8.41 18.03 11.02
C GLY A 162 8.03 17.09 9.88
N CYS A 163 7.85 15.79 10.12
CA CYS A 163 7.31 14.87 9.11
C CYS A 163 5.88 15.27 8.74
N THR A 164 5.70 15.78 7.53
CA THR A 164 4.41 16.33 7.07
C THR A 164 3.38 15.26 6.76
N ALA A 165 3.77 13.99 6.61
CA ALA A 165 2.83 12.90 6.37
C ALA A 165 2.05 12.51 7.65
N LEU A 166 2.65 12.66 8.84
CA LEU A 166 2.05 12.23 10.10
C LEU A 166 0.86 13.12 10.47
N SER A 167 -0.24 12.50 10.90
CA SER A 167 -1.36 13.26 11.46
C SER A 167 -0.92 13.99 12.75
N PRO A 168 -1.58 15.11 13.09
CA PRO A 168 -1.31 15.83 14.33
C PRO A 168 -1.37 14.94 15.58
N ASP A 169 -2.35 14.02 15.64
CA ASP A 169 -2.50 13.09 16.76
C ASP A 169 -1.31 12.12 16.89
N VAL A 170 -0.80 11.61 15.76
CA VAL A 170 0.39 10.74 15.78
C VAL A 170 1.61 11.50 16.28
N VAL A 171 1.77 12.77 15.88
CA VAL A 171 2.87 13.63 16.34
C VAL A 171 2.74 13.90 17.85
N GLU A 172 1.53 14.21 18.33
CA GLU A 172 1.27 14.46 19.75
C GLU A 172 1.61 13.24 20.61
N ILE A 173 1.15 12.05 20.22
CA ILE A 173 1.44 10.81 20.95
C ILE A 173 2.94 10.49 20.88
N ALA A 174 3.58 10.68 19.72
CA ALA A 174 5.03 10.47 19.58
C ALA A 174 5.82 11.35 20.55
N HIS A 175 5.43 12.62 20.73
CA HIS A 175 6.02 13.51 21.72
C HIS A 175 5.75 13.08 23.17
N ALA A 176 4.56 12.54 23.45
CA ALA A 176 4.21 12.06 24.79
C ALA A 176 4.97 10.78 25.18
N VAL A 177 5.30 9.93 24.20
CA VAL A 177 6.05 8.68 24.41
C VAL A 177 7.55 8.90 24.47
N ALA A 178 8.07 9.91 23.76
CA ALA A 178 9.50 10.23 23.75
C ALA A 178 9.92 11.09 24.97
N PRO A 179 11.15 10.92 25.49
CA PRO A 179 12.11 9.88 25.14
C PRO A 179 11.71 8.51 25.73
N THR A 180 12.13 7.42 25.08
CA THR A 180 11.85 6.05 25.54
C THR A 180 13.08 5.14 25.39
N SER A 181 13.13 4.04 26.15
CA SER A 181 14.12 2.96 26.03
C SER A 181 13.65 1.79 25.16
N ALA A 182 12.45 1.87 24.56
CA ALA A 182 11.99 0.90 23.56
C ALA A 182 12.95 0.82 22.37
N ALA A 183 13.01 -0.32 21.69
CA ALA A 183 13.72 -0.44 20.41
C ALA A 183 12.93 0.22 19.28
N GLU A 184 11.60 0.04 19.31
CA GLU A 184 10.67 0.59 18.34
C GLU A 184 9.36 0.98 19.02
N VAL A 185 8.69 1.97 18.44
CA VAL A 185 7.39 2.46 18.90
C VAL A 185 6.44 2.52 17.72
N THR A 186 5.34 1.77 17.77
CA THR A 186 4.24 1.94 16.81
C THR A 186 3.14 2.79 17.43
N VAL A 187 2.85 3.93 16.83
CA VAL A 187 1.73 4.80 17.20
C VAL A 187 0.60 4.63 16.19
N ARG A 188 -0.63 4.52 16.69
CA ARG A 188 -1.86 4.51 15.91
C ARG A 188 -2.84 5.50 16.52
N ALA A 189 -3.41 6.37 15.71
CA ALA A 189 -4.41 7.35 16.11
C ALA A 189 -5.58 7.36 15.13
N HIS A 190 -6.71 6.79 15.50
CA HIS A 190 -7.89 6.65 14.65
C HIS A 190 -9.09 7.28 15.34
N GLY A 191 -9.73 8.27 14.70
CA GLY A 191 -10.77 9.07 15.34
C GLY A 191 -10.35 9.58 16.73
N ALA A 192 -11.11 9.23 17.77
CA ALA A 192 -10.79 9.57 19.16
C ALA A 192 -9.94 8.51 19.90
N THR A 193 -9.60 7.39 19.24
CA THR A 193 -8.92 6.25 19.85
C THR A 193 -7.44 6.21 19.47
N ARG A 194 -6.61 5.81 20.44
CA ARG A 194 -5.16 5.94 20.35
C ARG A 194 -4.52 4.68 20.94
N ALA A 195 -3.51 4.15 20.25
CA ALA A 195 -2.77 2.99 20.72
C ALA A 195 -1.26 3.18 20.47
N VAL A 196 -0.46 2.74 21.44
CA VAL A 196 0.99 2.67 21.38
C VAL A 196 1.40 1.22 21.60
N VAL A 197 2.12 0.65 20.63
CA VAL A 197 2.76 -0.66 20.76
C VAL A 197 4.26 -0.43 20.93
N LEU A 198 4.81 -0.92 22.04
CA LEU A 198 6.24 -0.86 22.31
C LEU A 198 6.89 -2.19 21.97
N THR A 199 8.02 -2.14 21.25
CA THR A 199 8.92 -3.28 21.08
C THR A 199 10.09 -3.12 22.05
N PRO A 200 10.29 -4.04 23.02
CA PRO A 200 11.35 -3.93 24.01
C PRO A 200 12.75 -3.81 23.41
N GLY A 201 13.59 -2.94 24.00
CA GLY A 201 15.03 -2.89 23.74
C GLY A 201 15.84 -3.81 24.66
N PRO A 202 17.18 -3.84 24.52
CA PRO A 202 18.09 -4.71 25.31
C PRO A 202 18.24 -4.30 26.80
N GLY A 203 17.27 -3.62 27.39
CA GLY A 203 17.32 -3.13 28.78
C GLY A 203 15.93 -3.03 29.43
N GLY A 204 15.87 -2.34 30.57
CA GLY A 204 14.59 -2.04 31.21
C GLY A 204 13.73 -1.14 30.33
N LEU A 205 12.44 -1.44 30.25
CA LEU A 205 11.47 -0.68 29.49
C LEU A 205 10.61 0.17 30.43
N ASP A 206 10.73 1.49 30.30
CA ASP A 206 9.83 2.42 30.97
C ASP A 206 8.52 2.49 30.17
N LEU A 207 7.41 2.25 30.86
CA LEU A 207 6.08 2.29 30.26
C LEU A 207 5.53 3.72 30.31
N PRO A 208 5.27 4.37 29.17
CA PRO A 208 4.80 5.75 29.13
C PRO A 208 3.35 5.85 29.61
N ASP A 209 3.06 6.91 30.35
CA ASP A 209 1.70 7.32 30.69
C ASP A 209 1.11 8.25 29.61
N GLY A 210 -0.21 8.23 29.48
CA GLY A 210 -0.92 9.07 28.53
C GLY A 210 -2.31 8.55 28.17
N ASP A 211 -3.07 9.36 27.43
CA ASP A 211 -4.42 9.04 26.95
C ASP A 211 -4.37 8.15 25.71
N PHE A 212 -3.84 6.94 25.87
CA PHE A 212 -3.78 5.90 24.84
C PHE A 212 -3.75 4.51 25.47
N SER A 213 -4.24 3.52 24.71
CA SER A 213 -4.00 2.11 25.02
C SER A 213 -2.52 1.80 24.84
N LEU A 214 -1.91 1.14 25.81
CA LEU A 214 -0.51 0.74 25.77
C LEU A 214 -0.42 -0.77 25.60
N LEU A 215 0.30 -1.20 24.58
CA LEU A 215 0.54 -2.59 24.26
C LEU A 215 2.04 -2.88 24.18
N LEU A 216 2.42 -4.11 24.46
CA LEU A 216 3.79 -4.57 24.49
C LEU A 216 3.96 -5.78 23.57
N GLU A 217 4.83 -5.65 22.58
CA GLU A 217 5.26 -6.78 21.74
C GLU A 217 6.22 -7.66 22.53
N GLN A 218 5.89 -8.95 22.60
CA GLN A 218 6.66 -9.98 23.25
C GLN A 218 7.73 -10.54 22.30
N PRO A 219 8.80 -11.18 22.81
CA PRO A 219 9.84 -11.78 21.96
C PRO A 219 9.35 -12.84 20.97
N ASP A 220 8.20 -13.48 21.25
CA ASP A 220 7.55 -14.44 20.35
C ASP A 220 6.63 -13.79 19.30
N GLY A 221 6.56 -12.44 19.28
CA GLY A 221 5.73 -11.65 18.39
C GLY A 221 4.30 -11.44 18.88
N ALA A 222 3.89 -12.05 20.00
CA ALA A 222 2.58 -11.77 20.59
C ALA A 222 2.52 -10.35 21.12
N VAL A 223 1.37 -9.69 21.04
CA VAL A 223 1.19 -8.33 21.56
C VAL A 223 0.20 -8.39 22.71
N VAL A 224 0.59 -7.86 23.87
CA VAL A 224 -0.19 -7.90 25.10
C VAL A 224 -0.61 -6.48 25.49
N THR A 225 -1.89 -6.29 25.78
CA THR A 225 -2.40 -5.01 26.30
C THR A 225 -1.98 -4.82 27.75
N MET A 226 -1.21 -3.76 28.00
CA MET A 226 -0.74 -3.37 29.34
C MET A 226 -1.69 -2.38 30.01
N ARG A 227 -2.28 -1.47 29.23
CA ARG A 227 -3.24 -0.45 29.68
C ARG A 227 -4.27 -0.17 28.58
N GLY A 228 -5.51 0.08 28.98
CA GLY A 228 -6.63 0.27 28.04
C GLY A 228 -7.15 -1.06 27.52
N ASP A 229 -7.84 -1.03 26.38
CA ASP A 229 -8.44 -2.21 25.73
C ASP A 229 -7.76 -2.58 24.40
N GLY A 230 -6.86 -1.75 23.89
CA GLY A 230 -6.19 -1.96 22.60
C GLY A 230 -7.12 -1.80 21.39
N VAL A 231 -8.36 -1.34 21.58
CA VAL A 231 -9.34 -1.20 20.50
C VAL A 231 -9.26 0.18 19.88
N LEU A 232 -9.16 0.21 18.55
CA LEU A 232 -9.21 1.41 17.74
C LEU A 232 -10.56 1.48 17.02
N THR A 233 -11.03 2.71 16.80
CA THR A 233 -12.29 3.01 16.10
C THR A 233 -12.02 4.03 15.00
N GLU A 234 -12.49 3.74 13.80
CA GLU A 234 -12.37 4.64 12.65
C GLU A 234 -13.72 4.76 11.91
N ALA A 235 -13.99 5.93 11.34
CA ALA A 235 -15.13 6.14 10.47
C ALA A 235 -14.66 6.20 9.01
N VAL A 236 -15.16 5.31 8.16
CA VAL A 236 -14.81 5.24 6.73
C VAL A 236 -16.09 5.06 5.92
N ALA A 237 -16.26 5.89 4.87
CA ALA A 237 -17.40 5.82 3.95
C ALA A 237 -18.78 5.73 4.65
N GLY A 238 -18.96 6.46 5.76
CA GLY A 238 -20.21 6.45 6.53
C GLY A 238 -20.40 5.27 7.49
N HIS A 239 -19.46 4.32 7.53
CA HIS A 239 -19.47 3.18 8.43
C HIS A 239 -18.44 3.34 9.55
N ARG A 240 -18.75 2.80 10.73
CA ARG A 240 -17.84 2.78 11.88
C ARG A 240 -17.21 1.41 12.02
N PHE A 241 -15.89 1.36 12.00
CA PHE A 241 -15.10 0.15 12.15
C PHE A 241 -14.37 0.15 13.48
N ARG A 242 -14.45 -0.97 14.20
CA ARG A 242 -13.64 -1.25 15.38
C ARG A 242 -12.69 -2.40 15.07
N PHE A 243 -11.47 -2.30 15.58
CA PHE A 243 -10.43 -3.29 15.36
C PHE A 243 -9.35 -3.21 16.44
N ASP A 244 -8.64 -4.31 16.65
CA ASP A 244 -7.53 -4.36 17.59
C ASP A 244 -6.30 -3.62 17.05
N ALA A 245 -5.48 -3.04 17.92
CA ALA A 245 -4.26 -2.31 17.57
C ALA A 245 -3.22 -3.15 16.81
N THR A 246 -3.32 -4.48 16.82
CA THR A 246 -2.50 -5.40 16.02
C THR A 246 -3.08 -5.68 14.63
N SER A 247 -4.38 -5.47 14.43
CA SER A 247 -5.06 -5.74 13.16
C SER A 247 -4.70 -4.70 12.10
N PHE A 248 -4.57 -5.13 10.84
CA PHE A 248 -4.37 -4.20 9.73
C PHE A 248 -5.59 -3.29 9.55
N PHE A 249 -5.32 -2.00 9.32
CA PHE A 249 -6.30 -1.02 8.85
C PHE A 249 -5.58 -0.01 7.97
N GLN A 250 -6.30 0.59 7.02
CA GLN A 250 -5.76 1.58 6.10
C GLN A 250 -5.18 2.79 6.86
N ASN A 251 -3.99 3.23 6.46
CA ASN A 251 -3.27 4.27 7.19
C ASN A 251 -3.68 5.71 6.82
N ASN A 252 -4.57 5.85 5.84
CA ASN A 252 -5.14 7.10 5.35
C ASN A 252 -6.66 6.92 5.29
N SER A 253 -7.39 7.57 6.20
CA SER A 253 -8.84 7.36 6.33
C SER A 253 -9.62 7.90 5.11
N ALA A 254 -9.17 9.00 4.50
CA ALA A 254 -9.75 9.52 3.25
C ALA A 254 -9.44 8.60 2.07
N GLY A 255 -8.24 8.03 2.05
CA GLY A 255 -7.83 7.01 1.09
C GLY A 255 -8.65 5.73 1.20
N ALA A 256 -8.91 5.27 2.42
CA ALA A 256 -9.78 4.12 2.71
C ALA A 256 -11.21 4.36 2.21
N ALA A 257 -11.75 5.56 2.41
CA ALA A 257 -13.09 5.92 1.92
C ALA A 257 -13.14 5.89 0.39
N ALA A 258 -12.15 6.50 -0.28
CA ALA A 258 -12.09 6.48 -1.74
C ALA A 258 -11.92 5.06 -2.31
N LEU A 259 -11.20 4.18 -1.61
CA LEU A 259 -11.09 2.77 -1.97
C LEU A 259 -12.45 2.07 -1.86
N VAL A 260 -13.14 2.22 -0.73
CA VAL A 260 -14.49 1.67 -0.50
C VAL A 260 -15.46 2.15 -1.59
N ASP A 261 -15.53 3.47 -1.82
CA ASP A 261 -16.42 4.06 -2.82
C ASP A 261 -16.15 3.48 -4.22
N THR A 262 -14.87 3.36 -4.59
CA THR A 262 -14.48 2.83 -5.91
C THR A 262 -14.82 1.35 -6.05
N VAL A 263 -14.71 0.55 -4.98
CA VAL A 263 -15.11 -0.87 -4.99
C VAL A 263 -16.63 -1.00 -5.05
N VAL A 264 -17.38 -0.25 -4.25
CA VAL A 264 -18.85 -0.25 -4.27
C VAL A 264 -19.36 0.15 -5.65
N ASP A 265 -18.81 1.21 -6.25
CA ASP A 265 -19.16 1.65 -7.61
C ASP A 265 -18.85 0.56 -8.67
N ALA A 266 -17.80 -0.24 -8.47
CA ALA A 266 -17.44 -1.33 -9.37
C ALA A 266 -18.37 -2.55 -9.26
N VAL A 267 -18.99 -2.77 -8.10
CA VAL A 267 -19.95 -3.87 -7.85
C VAL A 267 -21.37 -3.45 -8.21
N ALA A 268 -21.72 -2.17 -8.07
CA ALA A 268 -23.06 -1.61 -8.28
C ALA A 268 -23.79 -1.99 -9.58
N PRO A 269 -23.13 -2.28 -10.72
CA PRO A 269 -23.82 -2.73 -11.93
C PRO A 269 -24.48 -4.11 -11.83
N VAL A 270 -24.14 -4.91 -10.82
CA VAL A 270 -24.77 -6.22 -10.57
C VAL A 270 -25.83 -6.03 -9.49
N ASP A 271 -27.08 -6.40 -9.78
CA ASP A 271 -28.20 -6.23 -8.85
C ASP A 271 -28.20 -7.33 -7.78
N ALA A 272 -28.30 -6.92 -6.51
CA ALA A 272 -28.30 -7.79 -5.32
C ALA A 272 -27.35 -9.01 -5.40
N PRO A 273 -26.04 -8.81 -5.67
CA PRO A 273 -25.12 -9.90 -5.97
C PRO A 273 -24.78 -10.72 -4.73
N LEU A 274 -24.50 -12.02 -4.91
CA LEU A 274 -23.68 -12.78 -3.98
C LEU A 274 -22.20 -12.43 -4.22
N VAL A 275 -21.59 -11.80 -3.22
CA VAL A 275 -20.20 -11.35 -3.25
C VAL A 275 -19.34 -12.22 -2.35
N TRP A 276 -18.24 -12.73 -2.88
CA TRP A 276 -17.12 -13.19 -2.06
C TRP A 276 -16.12 -12.05 -1.86
N ASP A 277 -15.95 -11.60 -0.62
CA ASP A 277 -14.89 -10.66 -0.24
C ASP A 277 -13.70 -11.46 0.32
N LEU A 278 -12.65 -11.60 -0.49
CA LEU A 278 -11.46 -12.37 -0.15
C LEU A 278 -10.41 -11.45 0.46
N TYR A 279 -9.78 -11.91 1.56
CA TYR A 279 -8.88 -11.09 2.38
C TYR A 279 -9.64 -9.95 3.07
N ALA A 280 -10.84 -10.25 3.58
CA ALA A 280 -11.80 -9.26 4.05
C ALA A 280 -11.33 -8.40 5.24
N GLY A 281 -10.30 -8.84 5.96
CA GLY A 281 -9.79 -8.16 7.14
C GLY A 281 -10.89 -7.94 8.18
N VAL A 282 -11.07 -6.69 8.60
CA VAL A 282 -12.09 -6.30 9.59
C VAL A 282 -13.44 -5.95 8.95
N GLY A 283 -13.62 -6.30 7.67
CA GLY A 283 -14.84 -6.07 6.89
C GLY A 283 -14.90 -4.70 6.20
N LEU A 284 -13.74 -4.08 5.90
CA LEU A 284 -13.68 -2.73 5.32
C LEU A 284 -14.46 -2.62 4.00
N LEU A 285 -14.36 -3.64 3.14
CA LEU A 285 -15.11 -3.72 1.88
C LEU A 285 -16.44 -4.48 2.08
N SER A 286 -16.44 -5.55 2.89
CA SER A 286 -17.62 -6.37 3.15
C SER A 286 -18.82 -5.57 3.67
N LEU A 287 -18.60 -4.71 4.67
CA LEU A 287 -19.68 -4.02 5.35
C LEU A 287 -20.39 -2.98 4.45
N PRO A 288 -19.68 -2.09 3.73
CA PRO A 288 -20.30 -1.20 2.75
C PRO A 288 -21.03 -1.95 1.63
N LEU A 289 -20.48 -3.07 1.14
CA LEU A 289 -21.14 -3.88 0.10
C LEU A 289 -22.46 -4.49 0.60
N ALA A 290 -22.49 -5.02 1.82
CA ALA A 290 -23.72 -5.51 2.43
C ALA A 290 -24.75 -4.39 2.65
N ALA A 291 -24.30 -3.22 3.11
CA ALA A 291 -25.16 -2.05 3.25
C ALA A 291 -25.71 -1.53 1.91
N ALA A 292 -24.99 -1.76 0.80
CA ALA A 292 -25.44 -1.47 -0.56
C ALA A 292 -26.40 -2.55 -1.13
N GLY A 293 -26.72 -3.61 -0.37
CA GLY A 293 -27.70 -4.64 -0.73
C GLY A 293 -27.11 -5.94 -1.28
N ALA A 294 -25.79 -6.12 -1.24
CA ALA A 294 -25.17 -7.40 -1.61
C ALA A 294 -25.32 -8.45 -0.49
N GLU A 295 -25.45 -9.71 -0.88
CA GLU A 295 -25.19 -10.83 0.04
C GLU A 295 -23.67 -11.06 0.09
N VAL A 296 -23.05 -11.02 1.27
CA VAL A 296 -21.59 -11.03 1.38
C VAL A 296 -21.07 -12.22 2.20
N VAL A 297 -20.16 -12.97 1.59
CA VAL A 297 -19.30 -13.96 2.24
C VAL A 297 -17.90 -13.38 2.38
N ALA A 298 -17.54 -12.99 3.59
CA ALA A 298 -16.24 -12.43 3.94
C ALA A 298 -15.28 -13.55 4.37
N VAL A 299 -14.15 -13.69 3.67
CA VAL A 299 -13.15 -14.74 3.93
C VAL A 299 -11.87 -14.10 4.46
N GLU A 300 -11.50 -14.44 5.67
CA GLU A 300 -10.36 -13.86 6.38
C GLU A 300 -9.54 -14.95 7.10
N GLY A 301 -8.21 -14.90 6.96
CA GLY A 301 -7.31 -15.90 7.52
C GLY A 301 -6.82 -15.58 8.94
N HIS A 302 -6.97 -14.34 9.39
CA HIS A 302 -6.55 -13.88 10.72
C HIS A 302 -7.74 -13.83 11.68
N GLU A 303 -7.70 -14.63 12.74
CA GLU A 303 -8.79 -14.84 13.69
C GLU A 303 -9.37 -13.53 14.24
N SER A 304 -8.51 -12.65 14.77
CA SER A 304 -8.93 -11.37 15.34
C SER A 304 -9.64 -10.48 14.31
N ALA A 305 -9.17 -10.49 13.06
CA ALA A 305 -9.77 -9.66 12.00
C ALA A 305 -11.15 -10.20 11.61
N ALA A 306 -11.29 -11.53 11.46
CA ALA A 306 -12.56 -12.18 11.22
C ALA A 306 -13.57 -11.95 12.36
N GLU A 307 -13.13 -11.98 13.62
CA GLU A 307 -13.99 -11.63 14.76
C GLU A 307 -14.46 -10.17 14.71
N TRP A 308 -13.55 -9.24 14.42
CA TRP A 308 -13.91 -7.82 14.26
C TRP A 308 -14.84 -7.59 13.07
N SER A 309 -14.67 -8.31 11.96
CA SER A 309 -15.60 -8.28 10.83
C SER A 309 -17.02 -8.68 11.26
N ARG A 310 -17.18 -9.73 12.07
CA ARG A 310 -18.50 -10.13 12.61
C ARG A 310 -19.09 -9.06 13.53
N ARG A 311 -18.27 -8.50 14.44
CA ARG A 311 -18.71 -7.47 15.39
C ARG A 311 -19.10 -6.17 14.71
N ASN A 312 -18.30 -5.71 13.75
CA ASN A 312 -18.57 -4.50 12.96
C ASN A 312 -19.86 -4.64 12.16
N ALA A 313 -20.11 -5.81 11.56
CA ALA A 313 -21.38 -6.10 10.89
C ALA A 313 -22.57 -6.06 11.84
N ALA A 314 -22.47 -6.74 12.99
CA ALA A 314 -23.52 -6.76 14.00
C ALA A 314 -23.82 -5.35 14.55
N ASP A 315 -22.80 -4.54 14.85
CA ASP A 315 -22.94 -3.16 15.30
C ASP A 315 -23.66 -2.28 14.27
N ALA A 316 -23.41 -2.52 12.98
CA ALA A 316 -24.01 -1.79 11.88
C ALA A 316 -25.40 -2.34 11.46
N GLY A 317 -25.88 -3.40 12.12
CA GLY A 317 -27.14 -4.05 11.78
C GLY A 317 -27.12 -4.75 10.42
N GLN A 318 -25.95 -5.16 9.94
CA GLN A 318 -25.76 -5.84 8.66
C GLN A 318 -25.51 -7.33 8.86
N ALA A 319 -26.02 -8.15 7.94
CA ALA A 319 -25.76 -9.59 7.91
C ALA A 319 -24.52 -9.87 7.03
N LEU A 320 -23.50 -10.50 7.60
CA LEU A 320 -22.33 -11.01 6.86
C LEU A 320 -22.11 -12.48 7.20
N THR A 321 -21.82 -13.30 6.19
CA THR A 321 -21.28 -14.66 6.41
C THR A 321 -19.77 -14.56 6.51
N VAL A 322 -19.21 -14.66 7.72
CA VAL A 322 -17.76 -14.52 7.94
C VAL A 322 -17.10 -15.89 8.14
N VAL A 323 -16.24 -16.26 7.19
CA VAL A 323 -15.47 -17.51 7.18
C VAL A 323 -14.04 -17.22 7.64
N HIS A 324 -13.65 -17.81 8.78
CA HIS A 324 -12.27 -17.74 9.26
C HIS A 324 -11.46 -18.89 8.67
N GLU A 325 -10.91 -18.70 7.47
CA GLU A 325 -10.00 -19.63 6.80
C GLU A 325 -9.04 -18.87 5.88
N PRO A 326 -7.82 -19.40 5.65
CA PRO A 326 -6.98 -18.91 4.57
C PRO A 326 -7.71 -18.99 3.21
N VAL A 327 -7.65 -17.94 2.41
CA VAL A 327 -8.38 -17.81 1.13
C VAL A 327 -8.17 -19.02 0.21
N HIS A 328 -6.93 -19.51 0.07
CA HIS A 328 -6.63 -20.68 -0.78
C HIS A 328 -7.36 -21.96 -0.32
N ARG A 329 -7.58 -22.14 0.99
CA ARG A 329 -8.30 -23.29 1.56
C ARG A 329 -9.79 -23.17 1.27
N PHE A 330 -10.36 -21.98 1.52
CA PHE A 330 -11.76 -21.68 1.19
C PHE A 330 -12.05 -21.95 -0.30
N LEU A 331 -11.23 -21.42 -1.21
CA LEU A 331 -11.40 -21.59 -2.65
C LEU A 331 -11.26 -23.07 -3.08
N ARG A 332 -10.35 -23.82 -2.45
CA ARG A 332 -10.20 -25.26 -2.70
C ARG A 332 -11.44 -26.06 -2.27
N ALA A 333 -12.05 -25.73 -1.14
CA ALA A 333 -13.29 -26.35 -0.68
C ALA A 333 -14.46 -25.99 -1.60
N ALA A 334 -14.58 -24.71 -1.97
CA ALA A 334 -15.61 -24.22 -2.87
C ALA A 334 -15.57 -24.93 -4.25
N ARG A 335 -14.37 -25.12 -4.83
CA ARG A 335 -14.18 -25.90 -6.07
C ARG A 335 -14.67 -27.36 -5.98
N ARG A 336 -14.75 -27.93 -4.79
CA ARG A 336 -15.24 -29.30 -4.54
C ARG A 336 -16.75 -29.35 -4.26
N GLY A 337 -17.43 -28.19 -4.23
CA GLY A 337 -18.80 -28.09 -3.75
C GLY A 337 -18.94 -28.25 -2.24
N GLU A 338 -17.84 -28.09 -1.50
CA GLU A 338 -17.78 -28.15 -0.03
C GLU A 338 -17.73 -26.74 0.60
N GLY A 339 -17.92 -25.70 -0.21
CA GLY A 339 -17.91 -24.31 0.24
C GLY A 339 -19.16 -23.97 1.07
N PRO A 340 -19.08 -22.96 1.95
CA PRO A 340 -20.21 -22.56 2.80
C PRO A 340 -21.28 -21.74 2.06
N SER A 341 -21.13 -21.52 0.76
CA SER A 341 -22.06 -20.76 -0.08
C SER A 341 -22.13 -21.32 -1.50
N ASP A 342 -23.11 -20.85 -2.24
CA ASP A 342 -23.17 -20.98 -3.69
C ASP A 342 -21.99 -20.24 -4.37
N PRO A 343 -21.70 -20.54 -5.66
CA PRO A 343 -20.76 -19.76 -6.45
C PRO A 343 -21.17 -18.28 -6.53
N PRO A 344 -20.23 -17.33 -6.49
CA PRO A 344 -20.54 -15.91 -6.39
C PRO A 344 -20.85 -15.31 -7.76
N ASP A 345 -21.68 -14.25 -7.78
CA ASP A 345 -21.84 -13.37 -8.94
C ASP A 345 -20.62 -12.48 -9.12
N VAL A 346 -20.06 -12.03 -7.99
CA VAL A 346 -18.94 -11.09 -7.93
C VAL A 346 -17.89 -11.56 -6.92
N VAL A 347 -16.62 -11.44 -7.28
CA VAL A 347 -15.52 -11.57 -6.31
C VAL A 347 -14.85 -10.22 -6.11
N VAL A 348 -14.67 -9.82 -4.85
CA VAL A 348 -13.80 -8.72 -4.44
C VAL A 348 -12.58 -9.31 -3.76
N LEU A 349 -11.38 -8.79 -4.05
CA LEU A 349 -10.16 -9.24 -3.38
C LEU A 349 -9.16 -8.11 -3.16
N ASP A 350 -8.58 -8.06 -1.96
CA ASP A 350 -7.47 -7.18 -1.57
C ASP A 350 -6.27 -8.00 -1.06
N PRO A 351 -5.56 -8.72 -1.97
CA PRO A 351 -4.46 -9.60 -1.61
C PRO A 351 -3.20 -8.84 -1.12
N PRO A 352 -2.24 -9.54 -0.49
CA PRO A 352 -0.97 -8.94 -0.09
C PRO A 352 -0.16 -8.41 -1.28
N ARG A 353 0.90 -7.62 -1.01
CA ARG A 353 1.77 -6.98 -2.02
C ARG A 353 2.33 -7.94 -3.08
N THR A 354 2.41 -9.24 -2.79
CA THR A 354 2.88 -10.27 -3.72
C THR A 354 1.89 -10.58 -4.85
N GLY A 355 0.63 -10.17 -4.70
CA GLY A 355 -0.51 -10.55 -5.53
C GLY A 355 -1.32 -11.70 -4.91
N ALA A 356 -2.41 -12.06 -5.58
CA ALA A 356 -3.26 -13.20 -5.25
C ALA A 356 -2.53 -14.54 -5.53
N GLY A 357 -1.71 -14.56 -6.58
CA GLY A 357 -0.95 -15.73 -6.99
C GLY A 357 -1.76 -16.73 -7.83
N GLU A 358 -1.03 -17.65 -8.47
CA GLU A 358 -1.56 -18.58 -9.49
C GLU A 358 -2.71 -19.44 -8.97
N ASP A 359 -2.56 -20.08 -7.80
CA ASP A 359 -3.58 -20.96 -7.23
C ASP A 359 -4.93 -20.25 -6.98
N VAL A 360 -4.87 -18.98 -6.55
CA VAL A 360 -6.06 -18.16 -6.29
C VAL A 360 -6.66 -17.73 -7.62
N VAL A 361 -5.86 -17.20 -8.56
CA VAL A 361 -6.35 -16.78 -9.87
C VAL A 361 -7.01 -17.93 -10.63
N ASP A 362 -6.39 -19.10 -10.65
CA ASP A 362 -6.98 -20.30 -11.25
C ASP A 362 -8.33 -20.65 -10.59
N ALA A 363 -8.47 -20.37 -9.29
CA ALA A 363 -9.69 -20.68 -8.56
C ALA A 363 -10.80 -19.69 -8.84
N LEU A 364 -10.46 -18.42 -9.04
CA LEU A 364 -11.40 -17.43 -9.54
C LEU A 364 -11.89 -17.79 -10.94
N VAL A 365 -10.97 -18.17 -11.84
CA VAL A 365 -11.33 -18.59 -13.20
C VAL A 365 -12.26 -19.81 -13.20
N ALA A 366 -12.02 -20.77 -12.31
CA ALA A 366 -12.86 -21.96 -12.14
C ALA A 366 -14.21 -21.66 -11.48
N ALA A 367 -14.26 -20.76 -10.49
CA ALA A 367 -15.51 -20.31 -9.88
C ALA A 367 -16.37 -19.49 -10.84
N ALA A 368 -15.74 -18.88 -11.86
CA ALA A 368 -16.38 -18.18 -12.96
C ALA A 368 -17.39 -17.08 -12.57
N PRO A 369 -17.12 -16.21 -11.58
CA PRO A 369 -17.96 -15.05 -11.31
C PRO A 369 -18.08 -14.16 -12.56
N ALA A 370 -19.21 -13.48 -12.71
CA ALA A 370 -19.41 -12.55 -13.81
C ALA A 370 -18.45 -11.34 -13.72
N THR A 371 -18.15 -10.90 -12.49
CA THR A 371 -17.28 -9.76 -12.22
C THR A 371 -16.22 -10.09 -11.16
N ILE A 372 -14.99 -9.61 -11.35
CA ILE A 372 -13.92 -9.62 -10.35
C ILE A 372 -13.45 -8.18 -10.13
N VAL A 373 -13.51 -7.70 -8.89
CA VAL A 373 -12.99 -6.39 -8.46
C VAL A 373 -11.73 -6.62 -7.64
N TYR A 374 -10.59 -6.33 -8.24
CA TYR A 374 -9.26 -6.56 -7.67
C TYR A 374 -8.69 -5.25 -7.12
N VAL A 375 -8.39 -5.20 -5.83
CA VAL A 375 -7.66 -4.12 -5.17
C VAL A 375 -6.17 -4.48 -5.09
N ALA A 376 -5.28 -3.57 -5.48
CA ALA A 376 -3.85 -3.83 -5.49
C ALA A 376 -2.99 -2.63 -5.12
N CYS A 377 -2.11 -2.83 -4.14
CA CYS A 377 -1.08 -1.86 -3.75
C CYS A 377 0.25 -2.01 -4.51
N ASP A 378 0.41 -3.09 -5.29
CA ASP A 378 1.57 -3.35 -6.15
C ASP A 378 1.12 -3.55 -7.62
N PRO A 379 1.40 -2.59 -8.51
CA PRO A 379 0.99 -2.64 -9.91
C PRO A 379 1.66 -3.77 -10.71
N ALA A 380 2.84 -4.24 -10.31
CA ALA A 380 3.53 -5.32 -11.00
C ALA A 380 2.91 -6.68 -10.65
N ALA A 381 2.50 -6.88 -9.40
CA ALA A 381 1.70 -8.03 -8.98
C ALA A 381 0.34 -8.04 -9.65
N LEU A 382 -0.40 -6.91 -9.62
CA LEU A 382 -1.66 -6.75 -10.33
C LEU A 382 -1.52 -7.15 -11.80
N ALA A 383 -0.50 -6.65 -12.49
CA ALA A 383 -0.33 -6.95 -13.92
C ALA A 383 -0.06 -8.44 -14.21
N ARG A 384 0.69 -9.15 -13.35
CA ARG A 384 0.90 -10.60 -13.50
C ARG A 384 -0.40 -11.38 -13.33
N ASP A 385 -1.17 -11.05 -12.31
CA ASP A 385 -2.43 -11.75 -12.01
C ASP A 385 -3.51 -11.39 -13.05
N ALA A 386 -3.54 -10.13 -13.50
CA ALA A 386 -4.40 -9.66 -14.59
C ALA A 386 -4.15 -10.41 -15.91
N ARG A 387 -2.89 -10.71 -16.24
CA ARG A 387 -2.57 -11.55 -17.41
C ARG A 387 -3.18 -12.95 -17.30
N ALA A 388 -3.10 -13.55 -16.12
CA ALA A 388 -3.64 -14.88 -15.87
C ALA A 388 -5.18 -14.88 -15.91
N LEU A 389 -5.83 -13.86 -15.34
CA LEU A 389 -7.28 -13.66 -15.44
C LEU A 389 -7.73 -13.52 -16.90
N VAL A 390 -7.03 -12.70 -17.69
CA VAL A 390 -7.35 -12.52 -19.12
C VAL A 390 -7.15 -13.81 -19.91
N ALA A 391 -6.09 -14.56 -19.64
CA ALA A 391 -5.89 -15.90 -20.22
C ALA A 391 -7.01 -16.88 -19.81
N GLY A 392 -7.59 -16.70 -18.62
CA GLY A 392 -8.75 -17.43 -18.11
C GLY A 392 -10.11 -17.00 -18.67
N GLY A 393 -10.13 -16.04 -19.61
CA GLY A 393 -11.34 -15.61 -20.32
C GLY A 393 -11.99 -14.33 -19.78
N TYR A 394 -11.34 -13.61 -18.86
CA TYR A 394 -11.80 -12.28 -18.43
C TYR A 394 -11.28 -11.18 -19.36
N ARG A 395 -11.92 -10.02 -19.30
CA ARG A 395 -11.47 -8.76 -19.89
C ARG A 395 -11.27 -7.74 -18.77
N LEU A 396 -10.15 -7.02 -18.78
CA LEU A 396 -9.98 -5.84 -17.94
C LEU A 396 -10.87 -4.72 -18.50
N GLU A 397 -11.93 -4.36 -17.77
CA GLU A 397 -12.84 -3.27 -18.14
C GLU A 397 -12.27 -1.91 -17.78
N ARG A 398 -11.71 -1.81 -16.57
CA ARG A 398 -11.23 -0.54 -16.03
C ARG A 398 -10.21 -0.79 -14.93
N ALA A 399 -9.18 0.04 -14.88
CA ALA A 399 -8.29 0.17 -13.73
C ALA A 399 -8.30 1.63 -13.24
N VAL A 400 -8.55 1.84 -11.95
CA VAL A 400 -8.63 3.16 -11.30
C VAL A 400 -7.51 3.26 -10.26
N PRO A 401 -6.43 3.99 -10.57
CA PRO A 401 -5.39 4.28 -9.60
C PRO A 401 -5.86 5.34 -8.60
N LEU A 402 -5.52 5.16 -7.32
CA LEU A 402 -5.86 6.02 -6.20
C LEU A 402 -4.58 6.40 -5.44
N ASP A 403 -4.41 7.68 -5.15
CA ASP A 403 -3.23 8.21 -4.44
C ASP A 403 -3.40 8.17 -2.91
N LEU A 404 -3.43 6.98 -2.32
CA LEU A 404 -3.57 6.81 -0.87
C LEU A 404 -2.33 7.31 -0.10
N PHE A 405 -1.20 7.47 -0.77
CA PHE A 405 0.08 7.82 -0.17
C PHE A 405 0.77 8.95 -0.96
N PRO A 406 0.27 10.19 -0.83
CA PRO A 406 0.90 11.36 -1.45
C PRO A 406 2.37 11.46 -1.07
N MET A 407 3.19 12.03 -1.96
CA MET A 407 4.65 12.13 -1.83
C MET A 407 5.41 10.80 -1.89
N THR A 408 4.72 9.68 -2.12
CA THR A 408 5.35 8.35 -2.29
C THR A 408 5.05 7.76 -3.67
N HIS A 409 5.88 6.83 -4.14
CA HIS A 409 5.61 6.05 -5.36
C HIS A 409 4.44 5.07 -5.24
N HIS A 410 3.96 4.79 -4.02
CA HIS A 410 2.87 3.86 -3.81
C HIS A 410 1.58 4.36 -4.47
N VAL A 411 0.86 3.43 -5.08
CA VAL A 411 -0.41 3.66 -5.75
C VAL A 411 -1.29 2.46 -5.50
N GLU A 412 -2.49 2.71 -4.98
CA GLU A 412 -3.53 1.70 -4.87
C GLU A 412 -4.28 1.64 -6.20
N THR A 413 -4.69 0.48 -6.67
CA THR A 413 -5.43 0.35 -7.93
C THR A 413 -6.62 -0.57 -7.73
N VAL A 414 -7.81 -0.10 -8.09
CA VAL A 414 -9.01 -0.93 -8.21
C VAL A 414 -9.19 -1.31 -9.68
N ALA A 415 -9.11 -2.59 -9.99
CA ALA A 415 -9.25 -3.13 -11.34
C ALA A 415 -10.50 -4.01 -11.44
N THR A 416 -11.38 -3.70 -12.39
CA THR A 416 -12.60 -4.47 -12.64
C THR A 416 -12.40 -5.35 -13.87
N PHE A 417 -12.65 -6.64 -13.70
CA PHE A 417 -12.63 -7.63 -14.76
C PHE A 417 -14.02 -8.21 -14.94
N THR A 418 -14.45 -8.40 -16.18
CA THR A 418 -15.72 -9.04 -16.51
C THR A 418 -15.51 -10.16 -17.50
N ARG A 419 -16.41 -11.14 -17.50
CA ARG A 419 -16.38 -12.28 -18.42
C ARG A 419 -17.12 -12.01 -19.73
#